data_AF-A0A8I0HBK6-F1
#
_entry.id   AF-A0A8I0HBK6-F1
#
_cell.length_a   1.000
_cell.length_b   1.000
_cell.length_c   1.000
_cell.angle_alpha   90.00
_cell.angle_beta   90.00
_cell.angle_gamma   90.00
#
_symmetry.space_group_name_H-M   'P 1'
#
loop_
_entity.id
_entity.type
_entity.pdbx_description
1 polymer ?
#
loop_
_entity_poly.entity_id
_entity_poly.type
_entity_poly.pdbx_seq_one_letter_code
_entity_poly.pdbx_strand_id
1 'polypeptide(L)'
;DTLGTQFCRRCNYCAPCTVGIQIPSCFLFHGYLERYGLAGWAHERYDTLTVKAGACIDCGKCETRCPYNLPIRDMLKKVAQDF
;
A
#
# COMPACT_ATOMS: atom_id res chain seq x y z
N ASP A 1 -10.16 -6.56 -19.26
CA ASP A 1 -8.89 -5.86 -18.97
C ASP A 1 -9.10 -4.99 -17.74
N THR A 2 -8.96 -5.54 -16.53
CA THR A 2 -9.48 -4.84 -15.35
C THR A 2 -8.59 -5.05 -14.13
N LEU A 3 -7.55 -4.22 -14.02
CA LEU A 3 -6.74 -4.08 -12.80
C LEU A 3 -7.53 -3.50 -11.59
N GLY A 4 -8.82 -3.23 -11.77
CA GLY A 4 -9.69 -2.54 -10.81
C GLY A 4 -9.49 -1.02 -10.85
N THR A 5 -10.36 -0.29 -10.15
CA THR A 5 -10.23 1.17 -9.97
C THR A 5 -9.23 1.55 -8.88
N GLN A 6 -8.84 0.61 -8.02
CA GLN A 6 -7.92 0.81 -6.90
C GLN A 6 -6.55 0.19 -7.17
N PHE A 7 -5.85 0.69 -8.18
CA PHE A 7 -4.54 0.17 -8.58
C PHE A 7 -3.42 1.20 -8.34
N CYS A 8 -2.52 0.88 -7.40
CA CYS A 8 -1.31 1.68 -7.19
C CYS A 8 -0.33 1.49 -8.35
N ARG A 9 0.00 2.59 -9.03
CA ARG A 9 0.95 2.61 -10.15
C ARG A 9 2.42 2.77 -9.73
N ARG A 10 2.70 2.78 -8.42
CA ARG A 10 4.05 2.88 -7.85
C ARG A 10 4.85 4.09 -8.33
N CYS A 11 4.16 5.21 -8.57
CA CYS A 11 4.76 6.47 -8.99
C CYS A 11 5.44 7.27 -7.86
N ASN A 12 5.37 6.80 -6.61
CA ASN A 12 5.93 7.43 -5.41
C ASN A 12 5.40 8.84 -5.03
N TYR A 13 4.45 9.43 -5.76
CA TYR A 13 3.93 10.76 -5.43
C TYR A 13 3.29 10.88 -4.03
N CYS A 14 2.75 9.79 -3.49
CA CYS A 14 2.21 9.77 -2.13
C CYS A 14 3.27 9.93 -1.02
N ALA A 15 4.56 9.75 -1.34
CA ALA A 15 5.66 9.86 -0.39
C ALA A 15 6.11 11.33 -0.21
N PRO A 16 6.78 11.66 0.91
CA PRO A 16 6.92 10.85 2.12
C PRO A 16 5.61 10.79 2.93
N CYS A 17 5.32 9.64 3.54
CA CYS A 17 4.28 9.50 4.55
C CYS A 17 4.74 10.15 5.86
N THR A 18 3.84 10.79 6.60
CA THR A 18 4.16 11.48 7.87
C THR A 18 4.67 10.54 8.97
N VAL A 19 4.30 9.27 8.90
CA VAL A 19 4.70 8.22 9.85
C VAL A 19 5.73 7.25 9.25
N GLY A 20 6.26 7.53 8.06
CA GLY A 20 7.33 6.72 7.45
C GLY A 20 6.88 5.46 6.71
N ILE A 21 5.57 5.24 6.51
CA ILE A 21 5.07 4.10 5.70
C ILE A 21 5.56 4.21 4.26
N GLN A 22 6.14 3.12 3.75
CA GLN A 22 6.42 2.96 2.32
C GLN A 22 5.17 2.51 1.58
N ILE A 23 4.27 3.46 1.31
CA ILE A 23 2.93 3.22 0.75
C ILE A 23 2.98 2.40 -0.56
N PRO A 24 3.83 2.74 -1.55
CA PRO A 24 3.88 1.97 -2.79
C PRO A 24 4.37 0.53 -2.60
N SER A 25 5.30 0.31 -1.68
CA SER A 25 5.81 -1.02 -1.32
C SER A 25 4.73 -1.86 -0.64
N CYS A 26 3.96 -1.28 0.27
CA CYS A 26 2.81 -1.94 0.92
C CYS A 26 1.80 -2.45 -0.13
N PHE A 27 1.44 -1.61 -1.10
CA PHE A 27 0.50 -2.00 -2.17
C PHE A 27 1.08 -2.98 -3.17
N LEU A 28 2.39 -2.92 -3.42
CA LEU A 28 3.08 -3.91 -4.25
C LEU A 28 3.00 -5.30 -3.62
N PHE A 29 3.34 -5.42 -2.33
CA PHE A 29 3.32 -6.69 -1.62
C PHE A 29 1.90 -7.22 -1.48
N HIS A 30 0.93 -6.36 -1.17
CA HIS A 30 -0.48 -6.74 -1.14
C HIS A 30 -0.96 -7.29 -2.49
N GLY A 31 -0.52 -6.68 -3.60
CA GLY A 31 -0.77 -7.21 -4.93
C GLY A 31 -0.20 -8.63 -5.13
N TYR A 32 1.02 -8.90 -4.64
CA TYR A 32 1.62 -10.24 -4.68
C TYR A 32 0.87 -11.28 -3.84
N LEU A 33 0.35 -10.86 -2.68
CA LEU A 33 -0.48 -11.66 -1.81
C LEU A 33 -1.80 -12.04 -2.50
N GLU A 34 -2.55 -11.07 -3.01
CA GLU A 34 -3.90 -11.30 -3.55
C GLU A 34 -3.92 -11.93 -4.95
N ARG A 35 -2.98 -11.55 -5.83
CA ARG A 35 -3.14 -11.78 -7.28
C ARG A 35 -2.16 -12.79 -7.87
N TYR A 36 -1.00 -12.96 -7.26
CA TYR A 36 0.10 -13.71 -7.87
C TYR A 36 0.34 -15.08 -7.21
N GLY A 37 -0.42 -15.45 -6.17
CA GLY A 37 -0.23 -16.72 -5.46
C GLY A 37 1.11 -16.80 -4.72
N LEU A 38 1.75 -15.66 -4.48
CA LEU A 38 3.08 -15.55 -3.87
C LEU A 38 2.97 -15.12 -2.40
N ALA A 39 2.00 -15.68 -1.66
CA ALA A 39 1.69 -15.27 -0.29
C ALA A 39 2.92 -15.32 0.64
N GLY A 40 3.66 -16.44 0.66
CA GLY A 40 4.86 -16.56 1.50
C GLY A 40 5.91 -15.49 1.20
N TRP A 41 6.21 -15.27 -0.08
CA TRP A 41 7.14 -14.22 -0.51
C TRP A 41 6.63 -12.81 -0.16
N ALA A 42 5.33 -12.57 -0.27
CA ALA A 42 4.72 -11.30 0.09
C ALA A 42 4.86 -11.03 1.60
N HIS A 43 4.61 -12.02 2.46
CA HIS A 43 4.80 -11.89 3.92
C HIS A 43 6.27 -11.62 4.26
N GLU A 44 7.20 -12.41 3.74
CA GLU A 44 8.64 -12.21 3.97
C GLU A 44 9.07 -10.78 3.59
N ARG A 45 8.62 -10.28 2.45
CA ARG A 45 8.95 -8.92 1.99
C ARG A 45 8.26 -7.84 2.81
N TYR A 46 6.99 -8.04 3.17
CA TYR A 46 6.25 -7.11 4.01
C TYR A 46 6.89 -6.98 5.41
N ASP A 47 7.43 -8.07 5.96
CA ASP A 47 8.12 -8.06 7.25
C ASP A 47 9.46 -7.31 7.24
N THR A 48 10.06 -7.09 6.07
CA THR A 48 11.25 -6.21 5.96
C THR A 48 10.94 -4.72 6.05
N LEU A 49 9.65 -4.32 6.01
CA LEU A 49 9.26 -2.93 6.11
C LEU A 49 9.43 -2.41 7.55
N THR A 50 10.20 -1.33 7.71
CA THR A 50 10.39 -0.67 9.02
C THR A 50 9.08 -0.17 9.62
N VAL A 51 8.17 0.35 8.77
CA VAL A 51 6.85 0.81 9.17
C VAL A 51 5.80 0.12 8.31
N LYS A 52 4.99 -0.70 8.96
CA LYS A 52 3.91 -1.49 8.35
C LYS A 52 2.67 -0.64 8.06
N ALA A 53 1.78 -1.12 7.19
CA ALA A 53 0.57 -0.40 6.79
C ALA A 53 -0.36 -0.05 7.98
N GLY A 54 -0.35 -0.88 9.04
CA GLY A 54 -1.12 -0.66 10.27
C GLY A 54 -0.73 0.58 11.07
N ALA A 55 0.43 1.20 10.81
CA ALA A 55 0.83 2.45 11.45
C ALA A 55 0.10 3.68 10.89
N CYS A 56 -0.82 3.51 9.93
CA CYS A 56 -1.54 4.62 9.30
C CYS A 56 -2.40 5.36 10.33
N ILE A 57 -2.13 6.66 10.51
CA ILE A 57 -2.89 7.55 11.42
C ILE A 57 -4.03 8.31 10.71
N ASP A 58 -4.43 7.86 9.52
CA ASP A 58 -5.55 8.44 8.75
C ASP A 58 -5.40 9.94 8.39
N CYS A 59 -4.16 10.45 8.25
CA CYS A 59 -3.89 11.89 8.09
C CYS A 59 -4.29 12.53 6.74
N GLY A 60 -4.65 11.74 5.72
CA GLY A 60 -5.09 12.25 4.41
C GLY A 60 -3.99 12.77 3.45
N LYS A 61 -2.79 13.08 3.93
CA LYS A 61 -1.77 13.77 3.10
C LYS A 61 -1.27 12.99 1.89
N CYS A 62 -1.31 11.67 1.93
CA CYS A 62 -0.91 10.83 0.79
C CYS A 62 -1.91 10.91 -0.37
N GLU A 63 -3.21 11.02 -0.06
CA GLU A 63 -4.29 11.06 -1.06
C GLU A 63 -4.27 12.38 -1.83
N THR A 64 -3.97 13.50 -1.16
CA THR A 64 -3.86 14.81 -1.82
C THR A 64 -2.73 14.89 -2.85
N ARG A 65 -1.74 13.99 -2.75
CA ARG A 65 -0.62 13.89 -3.71
C ARG A 65 -0.84 12.82 -4.77
N CYS A 66 -1.88 11.99 -4.64
CA CYS A 66 -2.11 10.91 -5.59
C CYS A 66 -2.75 11.46 -6.87
N PRO A 67 -2.08 11.42 -8.03
CA PRO A 67 -2.67 11.94 -9.28
C PRO A 67 -3.81 11.07 -9.82
N TYR A 68 -4.08 9.93 -9.18
CA TYR A 68 -5.12 8.97 -9.56
C TYR A 68 -6.27 8.91 -8.54
N ASN A 69 -6.27 9.81 -7.54
CA ASN A 69 -7.31 9.89 -6.50
C ASN A 69 -7.60 8.55 -5.82
N LEU A 70 -6.56 7.76 -5.56
CA LEU A 70 -6.72 6.48 -4.88
C LEU A 70 -7.12 6.69 -3.42
N PRO A 71 -8.03 5.87 -2.86
CA PRO A 71 -8.37 5.88 -1.44
C PRO A 71 -7.25 5.19 -0.64
N ILE A 72 -6.07 5.82 -0.59
CA ILE A 72 -4.85 5.23 -0.02
C ILE A 72 -5.06 4.78 1.42
N ARG A 73 -5.83 5.51 2.22
CA ARG A 73 -6.04 5.18 3.64
C ARG A 73 -6.85 3.89 3.80
N ASP A 74 -7.91 3.74 3.02
CA ASP A 74 -8.72 2.51 3.03
C ASP A 74 -7.94 1.34 2.46
N MET A 75 -7.16 1.56 1.40
CA MET A 75 -6.26 0.55 0.87
C MET A 75 -5.22 0.11 1.91
N LEU A 76 -4.62 1.04 2.67
CA LEU A 76 -3.66 0.70 3.72
C LEU A 76 -4.31 -0.09 4.87
N LYS A 77 -5.55 0.24 5.25
CA LYS A 77 -6.33 -0.54 6.23
C LYS A 77 -6.51 -1.98 5.76
N LYS A 78 -6.85 -2.17 4.48
CA LYS A 78 -6.96 -3.49 3.87
C LYS A 78 -5.61 -4.23 3.87
N VAL A 79 -4.52 -3.58 3.46
CA VAL A 79 -3.17 -4.18 3.52
C VAL A 79 -2.85 -4.64 4.94
N ALA A 80 -3.18 -3.84 5.97
CA ALA A 80 -2.92 -4.20 7.36
C ALA A 80 -3.80 -5.33 7.91
N GLN A 81 -4.92 -5.64 7.26
CA GLN A 81 -5.80 -6.75 7.62
C GLN A 81 -5.37 -8.06 6.94
N ASP A 82 -4.87 -7.96 5.72
CA ASP A 82 -4.52 -9.12 4.90
C ASP A 82 -3.11 -9.67 5.22
N PHE A 83 -2.23 -8.85 5.80
CA PHE A 83 -0.89 -9.24 6.28
C PHE A 83 -0.85 -9.44 7.80
#